data_AF-A0A916KNA7-F1
#
_entry.id   AF-A0A916KNA7-F1
#
_cell.length_a   1.000
_cell.length_b   1.000
_cell.length_c   1.000
_cell.angle_alpha   90.00
_cell.angle_beta   90.00
_cell.angle_gamma   90.00
#
_symmetry.space_group_name_H-M   'P 1'
#
loop_
_entity.id
_entity.type
_entity.pdbx_description
1 polymer ?
#
loop_
_entity_poly.entity_id
_entity_poly.type
_entity_poly.pdbx_seq_one_letter_code
_entity_poly.pdbx_strand_id
1 'polypeptide(L)'
;MRSDYMWFIMGTVVGIVILGLFWLIKRNNLSLTWYEWVIGIAGFALMLLTVQNFIGSFLEYEPRAAYMFLLVTGLPSLVLLGVAWQLAARRVKKA
;
A
#
# COMPACT_ATOMS: atom_id res chain seq x y z
N MET A 1 -5.37 -17.72 -15.23
CA MET A 1 -5.10 -18.10 -13.82
C MET A 1 -6.44 -18.28 -13.13
N ARG A 2 -6.61 -19.34 -12.33
CA ARG A 2 -7.81 -19.48 -11.50
C ARG A 2 -7.74 -18.42 -10.38
N SER A 3 -8.86 -17.76 -10.09
CA SER A 3 -8.91 -16.54 -9.25
C SER A 3 -8.51 -16.78 -7.80
N ASP A 4 -8.58 -18.02 -7.33
CA ASP A 4 -8.17 -18.51 -6.01
C ASP A 4 -6.67 -18.33 -5.74
N TYR A 5 -5.80 -18.57 -6.72
CA TYR A 5 -4.35 -18.37 -6.55
C TYR A 5 -3.99 -16.89 -6.35
N MET A 6 -4.75 -15.98 -6.94
CA MET A 6 -4.51 -14.54 -6.86
C MET A 6 -4.68 -14.01 -5.43
N TRP A 7 -5.68 -14.51 -4.71
CA TRP A 7 -5.91 -14.17 -3.31
C TRP A 7 -4.80 -14.66 -2.40
N PHE A 8 -4.33 -15.90 -2.62
CA PHE A 8 -3.21 -16.46 -1.87
C PHE A 8 -1.91 -15.67 -2.08
N ILE A 9 -1.60 -15.34 -3.34
CA ILE A 9 -0.41 -14.56 -3.68
C ILE A 9 -0.53 -13.15 -3.08
N MET A 10 -1.67 -12.47 -3.22
CA MET A 10 -1.85 -11.15 -2.63
C MET A 10 -1.73 -11.17 -1.10
N GLY A 11 -2.36 -12.13 -0.42
CA GLY A 11 -2.22 -12.27 1.03
C GLY A 11 -0.77 -12.48 1.47
N THR A 12 -0.02 -13.28 0.71
CA THR A 12 1.42 -13.51 0.96
C THR A 12 2.24 -12.24 0.77
N VAL A 13 2.03 -11.52 -0.34
CA VAL A 13 2.72 -10.24 -0.62
C VAL A 13 2.40 -9.22 0.46
N VAL A 14 1.13 -9.09 0.86
CA VAL A 14 0.71 -8.20 1.95
C VAL A 14 1.40 -8.56 3.26
N GLY A 15 1.44 -9.84 3.62
CA GLY A 15 2.14 -10.32 4.81
C GLY A 15 3.62 -9.97 4.79
N ILE A 16 4.31 -10.19 3.66
CA ILE A 16 5.73 -9.84 3.50
C ILE A 16 5.95 -8.33 3.65
N VAL A 17 5.10 -7.51 3.04
CA VAL A 17 5.20 -6.04 3.14
C VAL A 17 5.01 -5.57 4.58
N ILE A 18 4.00 -6.10 5.28
CA ILE A 18 3.73 -5.76 6.68
C ILE A 18 4.91 -6.18 7.58
N LEU A 19 5.40 -7.41 7.43
CA LEU A 19 6.54 -7.89 8.21
C LEU A 19 7.81 -7.09 7.92
N GLY A 20 8.07 -6.77 6.65
CA GLY A 20 9.19 -5.92 6.24
C GLY A 20 9.11 -4.53 6.85
N LEU A 21 7.92 -3.92 6.87
CA LEU A 21 7.67 -2.64 7.54
C LEU A 21 7.94 -2.72 9.05
N PHE A 22 7.38 -3.70 9.75
CA PHE A 22 7.62 -3.86 11.19
C PHE A 22 9.10 -4.12 11.51
N TRP A 23 9.77 -4.93 10.69
CA TRP A 23 11.20 -5.16 10.84
C TRP A 23 12.01 -3.88 10.65
N LEU A 24 11.70 -3.07 9.64
CA LEU A 24 12.37 -1.80 9.38
C LEU A 24 12.14 -0.77 10.50
N ILE A 25 10.90 -0.69 11.00
CA ILE A 25 10.53 0.16 12.14
C ILE A 25 11.35 -0.24 13.38
N LYS A 26 11.39 -1.54 13.71
CA LYS A 26 12.11 -2.05 14.88
C LYS A 26 13.62 -1.90 14.74
N ARG A 27 14.20 -2.22 13.58
CA ARG A 27 15.65 -2.13 13.32
C ARG A 27 16.18 -0.70 13.47
N ASN A 28 15.37 0.28 13.07
CA ASN A 28 15.78 1.69 13.06
C ASN A 28 15.27 2.46 14.28
N ASN A 29 14.70 1.79 15.29
CA ASN A 29 14.06 2.42 16.46
C ASN A 29 13.08 3.55 16.10
N LEU A 30 12.34 3.37 15.00
CA LEU A 30 11.39 4.36 14.50
C LEU A 30 10.12 4.32 15.35
N SER A 31 9.75 5.43 15.97
CA SER A 31 8.45 5.58 16.63
C SER A 31 7.52 6.35 15.70
N LEU A 32 6.58 5.71 15.00
CA LEU A 32 5.61 6.43 14.18
C LEU A 32 4.59 7.18 15.07
N THR A 33 4.29 8.43 14.71
CA THR A 33 3.20 9.21 15.30
C THR A 33 1.84 8.68 14.85
N TRP A 34 0.77 9.02 15.58
CA TRP A 34 -0.58 8.56 15.28
C TRP A 34 -1.04 8.95 13.86
N TYR A 35 -0.70 10.14 13.37
CA TYR A 35 -1.10 10.59 12.03
C TYR A 35 -0.29 9.90 10.92
N GLU A 36 0.99 9.59 11.14
CA GLU A 36 1.78 8.78 10.19
C GLU A 36 1.20 7.36 10.07
N TRP A 37 0.71 6.78 11.17
CA TRP A 37 -0.02 5.51 11.14
C TRP A 37 -1.33 5.62 10.35
N VAL A 38 -2.16 6.62 10.62
CA VAL A 38 -3.45 6.79 9.93
C VAL A 38 -3.23 6.99 8.43
N ILE A 39 -2.32 7.88 8.04
CA ILE A 39 -2.01 8.15 6.63
C ILE A 39 -1.42 6.91 5.97
N GLY A 40 -0.49 6.23 6.63
CA GLY A 40 0.14 5.01 6.12
C GLY A 40 -0.85 3.87 5.90
N ILE A 41 -1.73 3.61 6.88
CA ILE A 41 -2.77 2.58 6.79
C ILE A 41 -3.79 2.92 5.70
N ALA A 42 -4.25 4.17 5.63
CA ALA A 42 -5.19 4.61 4.60
C ALA A 42 -4.58 4.48 3.19
N GLY A 43 -3.33 4.92 3.01
CA GLY A 43 -2.58 4.73 1.77
C GLY A 43 -2.42 3.26 1.41
N PHE A 44 -2.04 2.42 2.37
CA PHE A 44 -1.89 0.98 2.14
C PHE A 44 -3.21 0.32 1.74
N ALA A 45 -4.32 0.63 2.42
CA ALA A 45 -5.64 0.10 2.11
C ALA A 45 -6.10 0.50 0.68
N LEU A 46 -5.90 1.77 0.29
CA LEU A 46 -6.19 2.22 -1.07
C LEU A 46 -5.30 1.53 -2.11
N MET A 47 -4.04 1.23 -1.78
CA MET A 47 -3.17 0.47 -2.67
C MET A 47 -3.69 -0.95 -2.87
N LEU A 48 -4.13 -1.63 -1.81
CA LEU A 48 -4.73 -2.97 -1.93
C LEU A 48 -6.01 -2.96 -2.77
N LEU A 49 -6.88 -1.98 -2.53
CA LEU A 49 -8.09 -1.77 -3.33
C LEU A 49 -7.73 -1.59 -4.81
N THR A 50 -6.73 -0.77 -5.10
CA THR A 50 -6.26 -0.48 -6.47
C THR A 50 -5.76 -1.75 -7.15
N VAL A 51 -4.85 -2.49 -6.53
CA VAL A 51 -4.25 -3.68 -7.13
C VAL A 51 -5.31 -4.75 -7.38
N GLN A 52 -6.18 -4.99 -6.41
CA GLN A 52 -7.26 -5.97 -6.52
C GLN A 52 -8.18 -5.64 -7.69
N ASN A 53 -8.67 -4.40 -7.77
CA ASN A 53 -9.63 -4.02 -8.80
C ASN A 53 -8.96 -3.84 -10.17
N PHE A 54 -7.69 -3.45 -10.22
CA PHE A 54 -6.93 -3.42 -11.47
C PHE A 54 -6.88 -4.82 -12.10
N ILE A 55 -6.44 -5.83 -11.33
CA ILE A 55 -6.35 -7.19 -11.85
C ILE A 55 -7.75 -7.76 -12.11
N GLY A 56 -8.71 -7.53 -11.21
CA GLY A 56 -10.11 -7.94 -11.39
C GLY A 56 -10.72 -7.39 -12.67
N SER A 57 -10.54 -6.09 -12.94
CA SER A 57 -11.04 -5.46 -14.16
C SER A 57 -10.44 -6.05 -15.44
N PHE A 58 -9.17 -6.45 -15.43
CA PHE A 58 -8.57 -7.17 -16.58
C PHE A 58 -9.11 -8.59 -16.75
N LEU A 59 -9.42 -9.28 -15.65
CA LEU A 59 -10.07 -10.60 -15.71
C LEU A 59 -11.51 -10.50 -16.25
N GLU A 60 -12.16 -9.36 -16.04
CA GLU A 60 -13.50 -9.04 -16.54
C GLU A 60 -13.50 -8.34 -17.92
N TYR A 61 -12.33 -8.24 -18.59
CA TYR A 61 -12.17 -7.59 -19.90
C TYR A 61 -12.55 -6.10 -19.94
N GLU A 62 -12.44 -5.40 -18.81
CA GLU A 62 -12.73 -3.97 -18.65
C GLU A 62 -11.45 -3.14 -18.42
N PRO A 63 -10.56 -2.99 -19.44
CA PRO A 63 -9.27 -2.32 -19.27
C PRO A 63 -9.42 -0.86 -18.86
N ARG A 64 -10.50 -0.19 -19.30
CA ARG A 64 -10.78 1.20 -18.92
C ARG A 64 -10.98 1.32 -17.41
N ALA A 65 -11.75 0.41 -16.80
CA ALA A 65 -11.96 0.40 -15.36
C ALA A 65 -10.63 0.14 -14.63
N ALA A 66 -9.80 -0.78 -15.12
CA ALA A 66 -8.48 -1.06 -14.56
C ALA A 66 -7.63 0.22 -14.45
N TYR A 67 -7.47 0.97 -15.54
CA TYR A 67 -6.69 2.21 -15.54
C TYR A 67 -7.33 3.32 -14.68
N MET A 68 -8.66 3.35 -14.56
CA MET A 68 -9.34 4.26 -13.64
C MET A 68 -8.98 3.98 -12.18
N PHE A 69 -8.85 2.72 -11.76
CA PHE A 69 -8.37 2.41 -10.41
C PHE A 69 -6.94 2.90 -10.17
N LEU A 70 -6.03 2.79 -11.15
CA LEU A 70 -4.69 3.36 -11.01
C LEU A 70 -4.73 4.88 -10.77
N LEU A 71 -5.60 5.60 -11.47
CA LEU A 71 -5.67 7.06 -11.37
C LEU A 71 -6.43 7.54 -10.12
N VAL A 72 -7.58 6.93 -9.81
CA VAL A 72 -8.51 7.43 -8.79
C VAL A 72 -8.15 6.92 -7.40
N THR A 73 -7.65 5.70 -7.27
CA THR A 73 -7.27 5.14 -5.96
C THR A 73 -5.77 4.88 -5.85
N GLY A 74 -5.11 4.52 -6.95
CA GLY A 74 -3.67 4.22 -6.97
C GLY A 74 -2.79 5.46 -6.81
N LEU A 75 -3.08 6.54 -7.53
CA LEU A 75 -2.31 7.76 -7.40
C LEU A 75 -2.47 8.37 -5.98
N PRO A 76 -3.68 8.49 -5.41
CA PRO A 76 -3.81 8.91 -4.02
C PRO A 76 -3.13 7.97 -3.01
N SER A 77 -3.14 6.65 -3.25
CA SER A 77 -2.45 5.71 -2.35
C SER A 77 -0.94 5.98 -2.30
N LEU A 78 -0.31 6.17 -3.47
CA LEU A 78 1.11 6.51 -3.59
C LEU A 78 1.44 7.85 -2.92
N VAL A 79 0.58 8.86 -3.08
CA VAL A 79 0.75 10.16 -2.42
C VAL A 79 0.70 10.00 -0.90
N LEU A 80 -0.30 9.31 -0.36
CA LEU A 80 -0.43 9.11 1.09
C LEU A 80 0.76 8.33 1.66
N LEU A 81 1.18 7.25 1.01
CA LEU A 81 2.34 6.46 1.43
C LEU A 81 3.63 7.28 1.37
N GLY A 82 3.81 8.07 0.31
CA GLY A 82 4.94 8.99 0.16
C GLY A 82 4.97 10.05 1.27
N VAL A 83 3.82 10.63 1.60
CA VAL A 83 3.69 11.61 2.70
C VAL A 83 4.01 10.97 4.06
N ALA A 84 3.45 9.80 4.36
CA ALA A 84 3.71 9.09 5.61
C ALA A 84 5.20 8.77 5.78
N TRP A 85 5.86 8.29 4.72
CA TRP A 85 7.30 8.06 4.72
C TRP A 85 8.07 9.37 4.89
N GLN A 86 7.77 10.40 4.11
CA GLN A 86 8.48 11.67 4.16
C GLN A 86 8.42 12.32 5.55
N LEU A 87 7.27 12.24 6.23
CA LEU A 87 7.11 12.70 7.61
C LEU A 87 8.00 11.91 8.58
N ALA A 88 7.93 10.58 8.52
CA ALA A 88 8.72 9.71 9.38
C ALA A 88 10.23 9.92 9.17
N ALA A 89 10.68 9.93 7.92
CA ALA A 89 12.10 10.07 7.58
C ALA A 89 12.67 11.45 7.96
N ARG A 90 11.91 12.52 7.79
CA ARG A 90 12.36 13.87 8.18
C ARG A 90 12.44 14.05 9.69
N ARG A 91 11.56 13.38 10.44
CA ARG A 91 11.57 13.43 11.90
C ARG A 91 12.78 12.72 12.48
N VAL A 92 13.13 11.57 11.93
CA VAL A 92 14.34 10.81 12.33
C VAL A 92 15.62 11.61 12.08
N LYS A 93 15.69 12.39 11.00
CA LYS A 93 16.86 13.26 10.73
C LYS A 93 16.98 14.47 11.66
N LYS A 94 15.91 14.85 12.35
CA LYS A 94 15.90 15.98 13.29
C LYS A 94 16.13 15.56 14.74
N ALA A 95 15.95 14.27 15.05
CA ALA A 95 16.22 13.67 16.34
C ALA A 95 17.70 13.30 16.46
#